data_AF-A0A401IFV9-F1
#
_entry.id   AF-A0A401IFV9-F1
#
_cell.length_a   1.000
_cell.length_b   1.000
_cell.length_c   1.000
_cell.angle_alpha   90.00
_cell.angle_beta   90.00
_cell.angle_gamma   90.00
#
_symmetry.space_group_name_H-M   'P 1'
#
loop_
_entity.id
_entity.type
_entity.pdbx_description
1 polymer ?
#
loop_
_entity_poly.entity_id
_entity_poly.type
_entity_poly.pdbx_seq_one_letter_code
_entity_poly.pdbx_strand_id
1 'polypeptide(L)' 'MTLARFFNGGDSWRAVTRLGWLIDPQNRRVEIYRSTKGVEVLENPTELSGEAVLPNFILNLNKIWY' A
#
# COMPACT_ATOMS: atom_id res chain seq x y z
N MET A 1 15.81 11.50 -1.57
CA MET A 1 16.56 12.12 -2.69
C MET A 1 18.01 11.66 -2.52
N THR A 2 18.48 10.60 -3.18
CA THR A 2 18.61 10.37 -4.62
C THR A 2 18.54 8.87 -4.92
N LEU A 3 17.67 8.46 -5.84
CA LEU A 3 17.50 7.09 -6.31
C LEU A 3 18.19 6.95 -7.69
N ALA A 4 19.48 6.64 -7.71
CA ALA A 4 20.16 6.30 -8.96
C ALA A 4 21.48 5.54 -8.70
N ARG A 5 21.40 4.25 -8.37
CA ARG A 5 22.52 3.33 -8.65
C ARG A 5 22.10 1.86 -8.63
N PHE A 6 21.45 1.37 -9.69
CA PHE A 6 21.32 -0.07 -9.91
C PHE A 6 21.28 -0.39 -11.40
N PHE A 7 22.44 -0.68 -11.99
CA PHE A 7 22.54 -1.47 -13.23
C PHE A 7 23.87 -2.22 -13.26
N ASN A 8 23.82 -3.54 -13.13
CA ASN A 8 24.73 -4.45 -13.82
C ASN A 8 24.14 -5.86 -13.84
N GLY A 9 23.84 -6.33 -15.06
CA GLY A 9 23.79 -7.74 -15.48
C GLY A 9 22.84 -8.70 -14.77
N GLY A 10 21.66 -8.94 -15.36
CA GLY A 10 20.98 -10.25 -15.26
C GLY A 10 19.65 -10.34 -14.50
N ASP A 11 19.07 -9.23 -14.02
CA ASP A 11 17.92 -9.30 -13.13
C ASP A 11 16.56 -9.45 -13.86
N SER A 12 16.18 -10.69 -14.16
CA SER A 12 14.76 -11.07 -14.10
C SER A 12 14.32 -11.05 -12.63
N TRP A 13 13.07 -10.68 -12.34
CA TRP A 13 12.45 -10.51 -11.00
C TRP A 13 12.70 -9.17 -10.25
N ARG A 14 12.41 -8.03 -10.90
CA ARG A 14 11.99 -6.83 -10.12
C ARG A 14 10.51 -6.97 -9.79
N ALA A 15 10.18 -7.48 -8.60
CA ALA A 15 8.80 -7.41 -8.11
C ALA A 15 8.52 -5.96 -7.68
N VAL A 16 7.75 -5.23 -8.48
CA VAL A 16 7.25 -3.90 -8.11
C VAL A 16 5.86 -4.07 -7.49
N THR A 17 5.71 -3.67 -6.23
CA THR A 17 4.40 -3.69 -5.54
C THR A 17 3.47 -2.65 -6.14
N ARG A 18 2.26 -3.06 -6.55
CA ARG A 18 1.26 -2.17 -7.16
C ARG A 18 0.37 -1.46 -6.14
N LEU A 19 0.09 -2.11 -5.02
CA LEU A 19 -0.73 -1.61 -3.90
C LEU A 19 -0.17 -2.15 -2.60
N GLY A 20 -0.04 -1.28 -1.59
CA GLY A 20 0.35 -1.65 -0.23
C GLY A 20 -0.36 -0.80 0.80
N TRP A 21 -0.64 -1.37 1.97
CA TRP A 21 -1.24 -0.68 3.11
C TRP A 21 -0.32 -0.78 4.31
N LEU A 22 -0.05 0.36 4.94
CA LEU A 22 0.47 0.41 6.31
C LEU A 22 -0.71 0.74 7.22
N ILE A 23 -1.09 -0.22 8.05
CA ILE A 23 -2.17 -0.07 9.02
C ILE A 23 -1.51 0.26 10.36
N ASP A 24 -1.89 1.40 10.94
CA ASP A 24 -1.50 1.83 12.27
C ASP A 24 -2.74 1.76 13.19
N PRO A 25 -2.94 0.66 13.92
CA PRO A 25 -4.09 0.48 14.80
C PRO A 25 -4.13 1.46 15.98
N GLN A 26 -2.97 1.91 16.46
CA GLN A 26 -2.89 2.79 17.62
C GLN A 26 -3.48 4.16 17.32
N ASN A 27 -3.17 4.69 16.13
CA ASN A 27 -3.71 5.96 15.66
C ASN A 27 -4.96 5.80 14.78
N ARG A 28 -5.40 4.55 14.54
CA ARG A 28 -6.45 4.17 13.58
C ARG A 28 -6.24 4.82 12.22
N ARG A 29 -5.01 4.79 11.74
CA ARG A 29 -4.60 5.41 10.48
C ARG A 29 -4.23 4.34 9.47
N VAL A 30 -4.48 4.60 8.20
CA VAL A 30 -3.97 3.77 7.11
C VAL A 30 -3.24 4.65 6.11
N GLU A 31 -2.02 4.25 5.74
CA GLU A 31 -1.30 4.81 4.61
C GLU A 31 -1.37 3.85 3.42
N ILE A 32 -1.73 4.39 2.26
CA ILE A 32 -1.92 3.65 1.01
C ILE A 32 -0.80 4.01 0.05
N TYR A 33 -0.04 2.99 -0.33
CA TYR A 33 1.10 3.07 -1.25
C TYR A 33 0.72 2.50 -2.60
N ARG A 34 1.00 3.25 -3.67
CA ARG A 34 0.76 2.84 -5.06
C ARG A 34 2.00 3.13 -5.89
N SER A 35 2.28 2.30 -6.88
CA SER A 35 3.49 2.47 -7.71
C SER A 35 3.52 3.78 -8.51
N THR A 36 2.36 4.39 -8.77
CA THR A 36 2.20 5.57 -9.63
C THR A 36 1.69 6.82 -8.92
N LYS A 37 1.47 6.77 -7.60
CA LYS A 37 0.93 7.90 -6.83
C LYS A 37 1.70 8.13 -5.53
N GLY A 38 1.60 9.34 -5.01
CA GLY A 38 2.05 9.65 -3.65
C GLY A 38 1.27 8.85 -2.60
N VAL A 39 1.80 8.83 -1.37
CA VAL A 39 1.14 8.20 -0.23
C VAL A 39 -0.17 8.92 0.05
N GLU A 40 -1.26 8.15 0.16
CA GLU A 40 -2.55 8.64 0.62
C GLU A 40 -2.77 8.19 2.05
N VAL A 41 -3.27 9.09 2.90
CA VAL A 41 -3.51 8.80 4.32
C VAL A 41 -5.01 8.86 4.58
N LEU A 42 -5.56 7.79 5.15
CA LEU A 42 -6.93 7.72 5.62
C LEU A 42 -6.94 7.69 7.14
N GLU A 43 -7.77 8.55 7.74
CA GLU A 43 -7.98 8.61 9.18
C GLU A 43 -9.23 7.85 9.59
N ASN A 44 -9.08 6.94 10.54
CA ASN A 44 -10.11 6.04 11.08
C ASN A 44 -11.01 5.37 10.01
N PRO A 45 -10.46 4.78 8.93
CA PRO A 45 -11.28 4.09 7.93
C PRO A 45 -11.91 2.83 8.52
N THR A 46 -13.14 2.52 8.12
CA THR A 46 -13.83 1.28 8.50
C THR A 46 -13.53 0.13 7.54
N GLU A 47 -13.16 0.46 6.30
CA GLU A 47 -12.85 -0.50 5.24
C GLU A 47 -11.81 0.03 4.25
N LEU A 48 -11.14 -0.87 3.53
CA LEU A 48 -10.26 -0.55 2.40
C LEU A 48 -10.68 -1.34 1.17
N SER A 49 -10.69 -0.66 0.02
CA SER A 49 -10.87 -1.29 -1.29
C SER A 49 -9.54 -1.74 -1.87
N GLY A 50 -9.55 -2.90 -2.52
CA GLY A 50 -8.45 -3.38 -3.36
C GLY A 50 -8.23 -2.60 -4.67
N GLU A 51 -9.09 -1.62 -4.96
CA GLU A 51 -9.09 -0.81 -6.19
C GLU A 51 -9.09 -1.69 -7.46
N ALA A 52 -8.50 -1.20 -8.56
CA ALA A 52 -8.30 -1.96 -9.78
C ALA A 52 -7.20 -3.04 -9.65
N VAL A 53 -6.44 -3.06 -8.55
CA VAL A 53 -5.36 -4.03 -8.33
C VAL A 53 -5.92 -5.35 -7.82
N LEU A 54 -6.91 -5.29 -6.93
CA LEU A 54 -7.66 -6.41 -6.38
C LEU A 54 -9.17 -6.13 -6.52
N PRO A 55 -9.75 -6.37 -7.72
CA PRO A 55 -11.15 -6.08 -7.97
C PRO A 55 -12.08 -6.82 -7.00
N ASN A 56 -13.11 -6.13 -6.50
CA ASN A 56 -14.11 -6.64 -5.55
C ASN A 56 -13.56 -7.05 -4.17
N PHE A 57 -12.28 -6.78 -3.88
CA PHE A 57 -11.73 -7.01 -2.56
C PHE A 57 -12.06 -5.84 -1.62
N ILE A 58 -12.60 -6.16 -0.44
CA ILE A 58 -12.84 -5.23 0.65
C ILE A 58 -12.22 -5.80 1.93
N LEU A 59 -11.33 -5.05 2.56
CA LEU A 59 -10.80 -5.36 3.89
C LEU A 59 -11.59 -4.59 4.94
N ASN A 60 -12.25 -5.30 5.85
CA ASN A 60 -12.96 -4.70 6.99
C ASN A 60 -12.00 -4.46 8.16
N LEU A 61 -11.80 -3.18 8.52
CA LEU A 61 -10.84 -2.77 9.55
C LEU A 61 -11.45 -2.68 10.96
N ASN A 62 -12.77 -2.80 11.12
CA ASN A 62 -13.39 -2.80 12.44
C ASN A 62 -12.86 -3.93 13.34
N LYS A 63 -12.38 -5.02 12.72
CA LYS A 63 -11.73 -6.13 13.41
C LYS A 63 -10.28 -5.87 13.79
N ILE A 64 -9.69 -4.73 13.46
CA ILE A 64 -8.28 -4.40 13.70
C ILE A 64 -8.14 -3.29 14.75
N TRP A 65 -9.16 -2.46 14.94
CA TRP A 65 -9.17 -1.28 15.82
C TRP A 65 -9.33 -1.53 17.33
N TYR A 66 -9.17 -2.78 17.76
CA TYR A 66 -9.39 -3.19 19.15
C TYR A 66 -8.30 -2.71 20.11
#